data_AF-A0A7S3X7T8-F1
#
_entry.id   AF-A0A7S3X7T8-F1
#
_cell.length_a   1.000
_cell.length_b   1.000
_cell.length_c   1.000
_cell.angle_alpha   90.00
_cell.angle_beta   90.00
_cell.angle_gamma   90.00
#
_symmetry.space_group_name_H-M   'P 1'
#
loop_
_entity.id
_entity.type
_entity.pdbx_description
1 polymer ?
#
loop_
_entity_poly.entity_id
_entity_poly.type
_entity_poly.pdbx_seq_one_letter_code
_entity_poly.pdbx_strand_id
1 'polypeptide(L)'
;AVNKVCWKIQNISRHLKHYPRGFSMCSQLFTAAGIRDILLDFYPNGSSNTTKDGYCAFYIRCPEGVSMIVTLFVGKVRKGPIKTTFDNLTGKGLPDFCPLQEEIN
;
A
#
# COMPACT_ATOMS: atom_id res chain seq x y z
N ALA A 1 -1.64 19.39 10.76
CA ALA A 1 -1.47 18.61 9.53
C ALA A 1 -1.55 17.12 9.88
N VAL A 2 -2.29 16.30 9.12
CA VAL A 2 -2.30 14.85 9.32
C VAL A 2 -0.93 14.29 8.91
N ASN A 3 -0.21 13.69 9.85
CA ASN A 3 1.13 13.12 9.63
C ASN A 3 1.12 11.60 9.45
N LYS A 4 -0.01 10.95 9.71
CA LYS A 4 -0.19 9.50 9.59
C LYS A 4 -1.62 9.20 9.18
N VAL A 5 -1.77 8.34 8.17
CA VAL A 5 -3.06 7.78 7.75
C VAL A 5 -2.98 6.27 7.95
N CYS A 6 -4.01 5.70 8.58
CA CYS A 6 -4.12 4.27 8.82
C CYS A 6 -5.38 3.74 8.14
N TRP A 7 -5.23 2.76 7.26
CA TRP A 7 -6.36 2.00 6.73
C TRP A 7 -6.41 0.64 7.42
N LYS A 8 -7.50 0.40 8.17
CA LYS A 8 -7.72 -0.85 8.89
C LYS A 8 -8.61 -1.78 8.05
N ILE A 9 -8.06 -2.92 7.65
CA ILE A 9 -8.82 -3.99 6.99
C ILE A 9 -9.24 -5.00 8.05
N GLN A 10 -10.54 -5.27 8.15
CA GLN A 10 -11.06 -6.25 9.08
C GLN A 10 -11.05 -7.65 8.44
N ASN A 11 -10.82 -8.69 9.24
CA ASN A 11 -10.91 -10.08 8.80
C ASN A 11 -10.11 -10.40 7.53
N ILE A 12 -8.88 -9.87 7.40
CA ILE A 12 -8.06 -10.01 6.20
C ILE A 12 -7.89 -11.48 5.76
N SER A 13 -7.81 -12.42 6.71
CA SER A 13 -7.73 -13.86 6.44
C SER A 13 -8.90 -14.40 5.60
N ARG A 14 -10.11 -13.82 5.73
CA ARG A 14 -11.26 -14.16 4.88
C ARG A 14 -11.12 -13.60 3.48
N HIS A 15 -10.54 -12.41 3.36
CA HIS A 15 -10.31 -11.75 2.07
C HIS A 15 -9.22 -12.44 1.24
N LEU A 16 -8.23 -13.10 1.85
CA LEU A 16 -7.16 -13.79 1.11
C LEU A 16 -7.68 -14.76 0.04
N LYS A 17 -8.84 -15.39 0.26
CA LYS A 17 -9.45 -16.31 -0.72
C LYS A 17 -10.05 -15.61 -1.94
N HIS A 18 -10.41 -14.32 -1.81
CA HIS A 18 -11.07 -13.54 -2.86
C HIS A 18 -10.12 -12.60 -3.61
N TYR A 19 -8.90 -12.41 -3.10
CA TYR A 19 -7.88 -11.54 -3.69
C TYR A 19 -6.63 -12.36 -4.02
N PRO A 20 -6.65 -13.20 -5.07
CA PRO A 20 -5.47 -13.94 -5.48
C PRO A 20 -4.34 -12.99 -5.91
N ARG A 21 -3.13 -13.51 -6.12
CA ARG A 21 -1.98 -12.72 -6.58
C ARG A 21 -2.36 -11.88 -7.81
N GLY A 22 -1.98 -10.61 -7.80
CA GLY A 22 -2.32 -9.63 -8.83
C GLY A 22 -3.62 -8.86 -8.58
N PHE A 23 -4.43 -9.24 -7.59
CA PHE A 23 -5.65 -8.50 -7.21
C PHE A 23 -5.37 -7.64 -5.99
N SER A 24 -5.77 -6.36 -6.06
CA SER A 24 -5.63 -5.43 -4.94
C SER A 24 -6.95 -5.06 -4.29
N MET A 25 -6.81 -4.67 -3.02
CA MET A 25 -7.78 -3.94 -2.24
C MET A 25 -7.37 -2.47 -2.24
N CYS A 26 -8.34 -1.57 -2.45
CA CYS A 26 -8.13 -0.13 -2.43
C CYS A 26 -8.74 0.48 -1.17
N SER A 27 -8.05 1.45 -0.55
CA SER A 27 -8.64 2.25 0.53
C SER A 27 -9.73 3.19 0.00
N GLN A 28 -10.40 3.90 0.90
CA GLN A 28 -11.08 5.14 0.50
C GLN A 28 -10.02 6.19 0.11
N LEU A 29 -10.39 7.12 -0.76
CA LEU A 29 -9.56 8.30 -1.05
C LEU A 29 -9.42 9.15 0.22
N PHE A 30 -8.26 9.75 0.40
CA PHE A 30 -7.99 10.61 1.55
C PHE A 30 -7.08 11.78 1.19
N THR A 31 -7.06 12.76 2.09
CA THR A 31 -6.20 13.95 2.00
C THR A 31 -5.16 13.90 3.11
N ALA A 32 -3.89 14.08 2.75
CA ALA A 32 -2.79 14.18 3.71
C ALA A 32 -1.74 15.19 3.24
N ALA A 33 -1.10 15.90 4.16
CA ALA A 33 -0.10 16.93 3.84
C ALA A 33 -0.53 17.97 2.77
N GLY A 34 -1.83 18.30 2.70
CA GLY A 34 -2.38 19.23 1.71
C GLY A 34 -2.62 18.63 0.31
N ILE A 35 -2.30 17.35 0.12
CA ILE A 35 -2.50 16.62 -1.13
C ILE A 35 -3.81 15.84 -1.03
N ARG A 36 -4.68 16.02 -2.02
CA ARG A 36 -6.00 15.36 -2.12
C ARG A 36 -5.91 14.10 -2.98
N ASP A 37 -6.97 13.30 -2.93
CA ASP A 37 -7.20 12.15 -3.80
C ASP A 37 -6.06 11.10 -3.75
N ILE A 38 -5.48 10.92 -2.57
CA ILE A 38 -4.50 9.86 -2.30
C ILE A 38 -5.24 8.54 -2.06
N LEU A 39 -4.69 7.45 -2.57
CA LEU A 39 -5.22 6.09 -2.40
C LEU A 39 -4.14 5.15 -1.90
N LEU A 40 -4.48 4.26 -0.98
CA LEU A 40 -3.65 3.10 -0.64
C LEU A 40 -4.12 1.89 -1.45
N ASP A 41 -3.18 1.20 -2.09
CA ASP A 41 -3.41 0.08 -3.01
C ASP A 41 -2.62 -1.14 -2.52
N PHE A 42 -3.33 -2.10 -1.96
CA PHE A 42 -2.78 -3.21 -1.19
C PHE A 42 -3.09 -4.55 -1.83
N TYR A 43 -2.04 -5.34 -2.12
CA TYR A 43 -2.17 -6.66 -2.70
C TYR A 43 -1.84 -7.71 -1.63
N PRO A 44 -2.84 -8.31 -0.97
CA PRO A 44 -2.59 -9.18 0.17
C PRO A 44 -1.81 -10.45 -0.20
N ASN A 45 -2.05 -11.01 -1.39
CA ASN A 45 -1.30 -12.17 -1.91
C ASN A 45 -0.21 -11.78 -2.92
N GLY A 46 0.24 -10.52 -2.86
CA GLY A 46 1.24 -9.97 -3.78
C GLY A 46 0.64 -9.45 -5.09
N SER A 47 1.34 -8.52 -5.71
CA SER A 47 1.06 -8.01 -7.06
C SER A 47 1.62 -8.96 -8.11
N SER A 48 1.36 -8.68 -9.40
CA SER A 48 2.00 -9.40 -10.51
C SER A 48 3.52 -9.25 -10.53
N ASN A 49 4.07 -8.23 -9.87
CA ASN A 49 5.50 -7.95 -9.78
C ASN A 49 6.15 -8.52 -8.50
N THR A 50 5.37 -9.13 -7.62
CA THR A 50 5.88 -9.73 -6.37
C THR A 50 6.65 -11.00 -6.71
N THR A 51 7.91 -11.04 -6.31
CA THR A 51 8.82 -12.16 -6.59
C THR A 51 8.88 -13.16 -5.44
N LYS A 52 8.48 -12.74 -4.23
CA LYS A 52 8.53 -13.58 -3.03
C LYS A 52 7.16 -14.17 -2.70
N ASP A 53 7.11 -15.49 -2.53
CA ASP A 53 5.88 -16.15 -2.10
C ASP A 53 5.52 -15.80 -0.65
N GLY A 54 4.21 -15.64 -0.42
CA GLY A 54 3.67 -15.19 0.87
C GLY A 54 3.86 -13.69 1.18
N TYR A 55 4.57 -12.95 0.33
CA TYR A 55 4.72 -11.50 0.51
C TYR A 55 3.50 -10.75 -0.05
N CYS A 56 3.07 -9.73 0.69
CA CYS A 56 2.14 -8.73 0.18
C CYS A 56 2.89 -7.67 -0.64
N ALA A 57 2.16 -6.98 -1.51
CA ALA A 57 2.63 -5.75 -2.13
C ALA A 57 1.82 -4.56 -1.61
N PHE A 58 2.47 -3.40 -1.50
CA PHE A 58 1.80 -2.21 -1.01
C PHE A 58 2.29 -0.96 -1.73
N TYR A 59 1.32 -0.22 -2.26
CA TYR A 59 1.53 0.99 -3.05
C TYR A 59 0.66 2.12 -2.54
N ILE A 60 1.12 3.34 -2.80
CA ILE A 60 0.37 4.57 -2.69
C ILE A 60 0.15 5.10 -4.10
N ARG A 61 -1.07 5.56 -4.40
CA ARG A 61 -1.38 6.30 -5.62
C ARG A 61 -1.73 7.73 -5.24
N CYS A 62 -1.39 8.65 -6.13
CA CYS A 62 -1.53 10.08 -5.92
C CYS A 62 -1.69 10.76 -7.29
N PRO A 63 -2.35 11.93 -7.36
CA PRO A 63 -2.40 12.72 -8.59
C PRO A 63 -1.01 13.03 -9.15
N GLU A 64 -0.95 13.20 -10.47
CA GLU A 64 0.26 13.57 -11.20
C GLU A 64 0.81 14.92 -10.73
N GLY A 65 2.14 15.08 -10.80
CA GLY A 65 2.86 16.29 -10.43
C GLY A 65 3.19 16.40 -8.93
N VAL A 66 2.73 15.45 -8.11
CA VAL A 66 3.02 15.44 -6.68
C VAL A 66 4.36 14.78 -6.40
N SER A 67 5.15 15.42 -5.53
CA SER A 67 6.34 14.83 -4.91
C SER A 67 6.17 14.73 -3.40
N MET A 68 6.52 13.59 -2.82
CA MET A 68 6.41 13.37 -1.38
C MET A 68 7.51 12.45 -0.84
N ILE A 69 7.72 12.52 0.47
CA ILE A 69 8.52 11.55 1.23
C ILE A 69 7.57 10.79 2.13
N VAL A 70 7.53 9.46 1.98
CA VAL A 70 6.59 8.61 2.71
C VAL A 70 7.27 7.45 3.42
N THR A 71 6.70 7.05 4.54
CA THR A 71 6.99 5.78 5.19
C THR A 71 5.74 4.93 5.14
N LEU A 72 5.80 3.84 4.37
CA LEU A 72 4.70 2.89 4.23
C LEU A 72 4.78 1.85 5.34
N PHE A 73 3.63 1.33 5.76
CA PHE A 73 3.56 0.29 6.79
C PHE A 73 2.42 -0.69 6.56
N VAL A 74 2.67 -1.96 6.89
CA VAL A 74 1.69 -3.05 6.96
C VAL A 74 1.93 -3.74 8.30
N GLY A 75 0.91 -3.80 9.16
CA GLY A 75 1.08 -4.28 10.53
C GLY A 75 2.15 -3.49 11.29
N LYS A 76 3.18 -4.21 11.77
CA LYS A 76 4.34 -3.68 12.50
C LYS A 76 5.49 -3.32 11.55
N VAL A 77 5.52 -3.87 10.34
CA VAL A 77 6.59 -3.61 9.36
C VAL A 77 6.46 -2.22 8.74
N ARG A 78 7.59 -1.50 8.70
CA ARG A 78 7.72 -0.15 8.14
C ARG A 78 8.81 -0.13 7.07
N LYS A 79 8.55 0.56 5.96
CA LYS A 79 9.50 0.75 4.86
C LYS A 79 9.54 2.22 4.47
N GLY A 80 10.72 2.81 4.56
CA GLY A 80 10.98 4.21 4.23
C GLY A 80 12.02 4.85 5.14
N PRO A 81 12.26 6.16 4.99
CA PRO A 81 11.56 7.08 4.08
C PRO A 81 11.83 6.77 2.60
N ILE A 82 10.79 6.85 1.77
CA ILE A 82 10.86 6.71 0.31
C ILE A 82 10.51 8.07 -0.29
N LYS A 83 11.47 8.69 -0.97
CA LYS A 83 11.20 9.86 -1.81
C LYS A 83 10.59 9.39 -3.11
N THR A 84 9.43 9.94 -3.48
CA THR A 84 8.74 9.55 -4.70
C THR A 84 8.08 10.73 -5.38
N THR A 85 8.05 10.69 -6.71
CA THR A 85 7.38 11.65 -7.57
C THR A 85 6.40 10.88 -8.46
N PHE A 86 5.18 11.40 -8.55
CA PHE A 86 4.10 10.83 -9.35
C PHE A 86 4.06 11.55 -10.69
N ASP A 87 4.84 11.06 -11.66
CA ASP A 87 4.87 11.61 -13.03
C ASP A 87 3.66 11.14 -13.87
N ASN A 88 2.86 10.23 -13.33
CA ASN A 88 1.60 9.74 -13.88
C ASN A 88 0.80 9.06 -12.76
N LEU A 89 -0.32 8.45 -13.09
CA LEU A 89 -1.21 7.78 -12.12
C LEU A 89 -0.70 6.41 -11.62
N THR A 90 0.53 6.01 -11.95
CA THR A 90 1.10 4.73 -11.49
C THR A 90 1.41 4.79 -10.00
N GLY A 91 0.97 3.76 -9.28
CA GLY A 91 1.27 3.60 -7.87
C GLY A 91 2.77 3.47 -7.58
N LYS A 92 3.20 4.04 -6.46
CA LYS A 92 4.59 3.97 -5.98
C LYS A 92 4.61 3.18 -4.68
N GLY A 93 5.53 2.24 -4.55
CA GLY A 93 5.49 1.27 -3.45
C GLY A 93 6.46 0.13 -3.66
N LEU A 94 6.20 -0.99 -2.97
CA LEU A 94 7.09 -2.15 -3.00
C LEU A 94 6.30 -3.41 -3.40
N PRO A 95 6.76 -4.15 -4.43
CA PRO A 95 6.15 -5.42 -4.81
C PRO A 95 6.38 -6.51 -3.75
N ASP A 96 7.54 -6.53 -3.12
CA ASP A 96 7.89 -7.46 -2.04
C ASP A 96 7.94 -6.69 -0.71
N PHE A 97 6.79 -6.35 -0.13
CA PHE A 97 6.71 -5.49 1.05
C PHE A 97 7.10 -6.24 2.34
N CYS A 98 6.32 -7.26 2.74
CA CYS A 98 6.58 -8.14 3.87
C CYS A 98 5.78 -9.45 3.78
N PRO A 99 6.18 -10.52 4.50
CA PRO A 99 5.35 -11.71 4.67
C PRO A 99 4.04 -11.34 5.37
N LEU A 100 2.89 -11.53 4.72
CA LEU A 100 1.63 -11.00 5.28
C LEU A 100 1.20 -11.74 6.55
N GLN A 101 1.40 -13.06 6.62
CA GLN A 101 0.91 -13.88 7.72
C GLN A 101 1.49 -13.47 9.09
N GLU A 102 2.71 -12.94 9.12
CA GLU A 102 3.36 -12.45 10.34
C GLU A 102 2.75 -11.13 10.87
N GLU A 103 1.98 -10.44 10.03
CA GLU A 103 1.39 -9.12 10.31
C GLU A 103 -0.12 -9.18 10.59
N ILE A 104 -0.72 -10.36 10.52
CA ILE A 104 -2.13 -10.58 10.88
C ILE A 104 -2.20 -10.89 12.38
N ASN A 105 -2.99 -10.12 13.13
CA ASN A 105 -3.31 -10.41 14.53
C ASN A 105 -4.67 -11.11 14.64
#